data_AF-A0A7C3IH03-F1
#
_entry.id   AF-A0A7C3IH03-F1
#
_cell.length_a   1.000
_cell.length_b   1.000
_cell.length_c   1.000
_cell.angle_alpha   90.00
_cell.angle_beta   90.00
_cell.angle_gamma   90.00
#
_symmetry.space_group_name_H-M   'P 1'
#
loop_
_entity.id
_entity.type
_entity.pdbx_description
1 polymer ?
#
loop_
_entity_poly.entity_id
_entity_poly.type
_entity_poly.pdbx_seq_one_letter_code
_entity_poly.pdbx_strand_id
1 'polypeptide(L)' 'VLNLVPLPILDGGHLLFFAIEAVRRRPLDTRYREIAQQVGLILLLALMVFAFYNDIARVLQRWG' A
#
# COMPACT_ATOMS: atom_id res chain seq x y z
N VAL A 1 21.78 -9.38 -28.74
CA VAL A 1 20.72 -8.93 -29.67
C VAL A 1 19.46 -8.70 -28.85
N LEU A 2 19.00 -7.45 -28.82
CA LEU A 2 17.83 -6.96 -28.07
C LEU A 2 16.50 -7.47 -28.64
N ASN A 3 15.44 -7.38 -27.82
CA ASN A 3 14.00 -7.38 -28.15
C ASN A 3 13.34 -8.69 -28.59
N LEU A 4 12.63 -9.40 -27.69
CA LEU A 4 11.47 -10.23 -28.08
C LEU A 4 10.38 -10.49 -27.00
N VAL A 5 10.32 -9.73 -25.89
CA VAL A 5 9.02 -9.51 -25.23
C VAL A 5 8.90 -8.06 -24.78
N PRO A 6 8.51 -7.13 -25.69
CA PRO A 6 7.92 -5.89 -25.25
C PRO A 6 6.56 -6.29 -24.68
N LEU A 7 6.48 -6.39 -23.36
CA LEU A 7 5.21 -6.27 -22.64
C LEU A 7 5.10 -4.81 -22.19
N PRO A 8 4.59 -3.89 -23.03
CA PRO A 8 4.33 -2.49 -22.69
C PRO A 8 3.13 -2.32 -21.72
N ILE A 9 2.74 -3.37 -21.00
CA ILE A 9 1.50 -3.56 -20.20
C ILE A 9 1.84 -4.73 -19.23
N LEU A 10 1.66 -4.68 -17.91
CA LEU A 10 0.35 -4.89 -17.29
C LEU A 10 0.19 -4.16 -15.92
N ASP A 11 0.42 -2.85 -15.95
CA ASP A 11 -0.55 -1.77 -15.67
C ASP A 11 -1.22 -1.59 -14.30
N GLY A 12 -0.55 -1.93 -13.19
CA GLY A 12 -0.95 -1.45 -11.86
C GLY A 12 0.01 -0.41 -11.27
N GLY A 13 1.30 -0.76 -11.29
CA GLY A 13 2.36 0.02 -10.64
C GLY A 13 2.60 1.38 -11.29
N HIS A 14 2.56 1.46 -12.63
CA HIS A 14 2.76 2.72 -13.34
C HIS A 14 1.58 3.67 -13.20
N LEU A 15 0.33 3.18 -13.14
CA LEU A 15 -0.85 4.02 -12.85
C LEU A 15 -0.86 4.51 -11.40
N LEU A 16 -0.45 3.67 -10.43
CA LEU A 16 -0.25 4.10 -9.05
C LEU A 16 0.89 5.11 -8.92
N PHE A 17 2.00 4.92 -9.65
CA PHE A 17 3.08 5.90 -9.72
C PHE A 17 2.59 7.20 -10.34
N PHE A 18 1.88 7.16 -11.48
CA PHE A 18 1.32 8.34 -12.11
C PHE A 18 0.22 9.01 -11.27
N ALA A 19 -0.60 8.27 -10.51
CA ALA A 19 -1.60 8.84 -9.63
C ALA A 19 -0.92 9.52 -8.42
N ILE A 20 0.09 8.89 -7.83
CA ILE A 20 0.91 9.48 -6.78
C ILE A 20 1.69 10.69 -7.33
N GLU A 21 2.23 10.61 -8.54
CA GLU A 21 3.01 11.66 -9.19
C GLU A 21 2.12 12.81 -9.70
N ALA A 22 0.88 12.54 -10.12
CA ALA A 22 -0.12 13.55 -10.50
C ALA A 22 -0.68 14.28 -9.27
N VAL A 23 -0.83 13.57 -8.14
CA VAL A 23 -1.18 14.19 -6.84
C VAL A 23 0.01 14.96 -6.26
N ARG A 24 1.26 14.57 -6.54
CA ARG A 24 2.46 15.04 -5.80
C ARG A 24 3.48 15.85 -6.60
N ARG A 25 3.32 15.93 -7.94
CA ARG A 25 4.04 16.81 -8.90
C ARG A 25 5.58 16.92 -8.76
N ARG A 26 6.30 15.93 -8.22
CA ARG A 26 7.79 15.96 -8.14
C ARG A 26 8.44 14.56 -8.23
N PRO A 27 9.62 14.44 -8.86
CA PRO A 27 10.34 13.17 -9.01
C PRO A 27 10.79 12.61 -7.66
N LEU A 28 10.65 11.29 -7.49
CA LEU A 28 10.82 10.58 -6.22
C LEU A 28 12.30 10.45 -5.84
N ASP A 29 12.73 11.30 -4.91
CA ASP A 29 13.98 11.17 -4.14
C ASP A 29 13.82 10.09 -3.04
N THR A 30 14.91 9.40 -2.66
CA THR A 30 14.96 8.22 -1.75
C THR A 30 14.12 8.36 -0.48
N ARG A 31 13.99 9.59 0.03
CA ARG A 31 13.20 9.95 1.22
C ARG A 31 11.70 9.64 1.10
N TYR A 32 11.13 9.74 -0.08
CA TYR A 32 9.69 9.47 -0.27
C TYR A 32 9.36 7.98 -0.16
N ARG A 33 10.29 7.10 -0.55
CA ARG A 33 10.13 5.65 -0.42
C ARG A 33 10.11 5.23 1.04
N GLU A 34 10.99 5.80 1.86
CA GLU A 34 11.04 5.55 3.31
C GLU A 34 9.77 6.02 4.02
N ILE A 35 9.28 7.23 3.69
CA ILE A 35 8.04 7.77 4.26
C ILE A 35 6.84 6.89 3.87
N ALA A 36 6.75 6.45 2.61
CA ALA A 36 5.66 5.58 2.17
C ALA A 36 5.69 4.22 2.90
N GLN A 37 6.88 3.65 3.12
CA GLN A 37 7.05 2.42 3.89
C GLN A 37 6.61 2.60 5.34
N GLN A 38 7.01 3.68 6.01
CA GLN A 38 6.59 3.98 7.37
C GLN A 38 5.08 4.19 7.47
N VAL A 39 4.49 4.97 6.56
CA VAL A 39 3.04 5.19 6.53
C VAL A 39 2.30 3.86 6.31
N GLY A 40 2.75 3.04 5.37
CA GLY A 40 2.17 1.72 5.11
C GLY A 40 2.25 0.79 6.32
N LEU A 41 3.38 0.78 7.04
CA LEU A 41 3.56 0.00 8.26
C LEU A 41 2.60 0.45 9.37
N ILE A 42 2.46 1.77 9.59
CA ILE A 42 1.53 2.32 10.59
C ILE A 42 0.09 1.95 10.24
N LEU A 43 -0.29 2.05 8.97
CA LEU A 43 -1.62 1.68 8.48
C LEU A 43 -1.91 0.20 8.70
N LEU A 44 -0.94 -0.68 8.42
CA LEU A 44 -1.04 -2.12 8.64
C LEU A 44 -1.21 -2.44 10.14
N LEU A 45 -0.41 -1.80 11.00
CA LEU A 45 -0.52 -1.98 12.46
C LEU A 45 -1.88 -1.50 12.98
N ALA A 46 -2.36 -0.35 12.51
CA ALA A 46 -3.68 0.18 12.87
C ALA A 46 -4.79 -0.79 12.47
N LEU A 47 -4.72 -1.34 11.25
CA LEU A 47 -5.68 -2.33 10.77
C LEU A 47 -5.64 -3.62 11.62
N MET A 48 -4.44 -4.08 11.99
CA MET A 48 -4.27 -5.26 12.83
C MET A 48 -4.91 -5.06 14.21
N VAL A 49 -4.69 -3.92 14.86
CA VAL A 49 -5.32 -3.57 16.14
C VAL A 49 -6.85 -3.50 16.00
N PHE A 50 -7.34 -2.86 14.95
CA PHE A 50 -8.77 -2.77 14.68
C PHE A 50 -9.42 -4.14 14.47
N ALA A 51 -8.78 -5.00 13.66
CA ALA A 51 -9.26 -6.36 13.44
C ALA A 51 -9.25 -7.18 14.73
N PHE A 52 -8.20 -7.06 15.55
CA PHE A 52 -8.08 -7.76 16.83
C PHE A 52 -9.16 -7.31 17.83
N TYR A 53 -9.44 -6.01 17.92
CA TYR A 53 -10.53 -5.49 18.73
C TYR A 53 -11.89 -6.03 18.27
N ASN A 54 -12.13 -6.05 16.96
CA ASN A 54 -13.36 -6.60 16.38
C ASN A 54 -13.49 -8.11 16.67
N ASP A 55 -12.39 -8.86 16.57
CA ASP A 55 -12.38 -10.29 16.86
C ASP A 55 -12.66 -10.58 18.35
N ILE A 56 -12.03 -9.84 19.27
CA ILE A 56 -12.33 -9.94 20.72
C ILE A 56 -13.78 -9.58 21.00
N ALA A 57 -14.29 -8.48 20.45
CA ALA A 57 -15.67 -8.05 20.67
C ALA A 57 -16.65 -9.11 20.17
N ARG A 58 -16.38 -9.69 18.99
CA ARG A 58 -17.17 -10.77 18.41
C ARG A 58 -17.12 -12.04 19.26
N VAL A 59 -15.94 -12.43 19.75
CA VAL A 59 -15.79 -13.58 20.64
C VAL A 59 -16.56 -13.34 21.92
N LEU A 60 -16.42 -12.18 22.57
CA LEU A 60 -17.15 -11.86 23.80
C LEU A 60 -18.67 -11.92 23.59
N GLN A 61 -19.17 -11.36 22.47
CA GLN A 61 -20.59 -11.44 22.13
C GLN A 61 -21.07 -12.87 21.86
N ARG A 62 -20.20 -13.74 21.32
CA ARG A 62 -20.54 -15.14 21.04
C ARG A 62 -20.61 -16.03 22.28
N TRP A 63 -19.95 -15.64 23.37
CA TRP A 63 -19.93 -16.39 24.64
C TRP A 63 -20.99 -15.90 25.64
N GLY A 64 -21.63 -14.75 25.39
CA GLY A 64 -22.72 -14.20 26.21
C GLY A 64 -24.11 -14.62 25.77
#